data_AF-A0A538RZX2-F1
#
_entry.id   AF-A0A538RZX2-F1
#
_cell.length_a   1.000
_cell.length_b   1.000
_cell.length_c   1.000
_cell.angle_alpha   90.00
_cell.angle_beta   90.00
_cell.angle_gamma   90.00
#
_symmetry.space_group_name_H-M   'P 1'
#
loop_
_entity.id
_entity.type
_entity.pdbx_description
1 polymer ?
#
loop_
_entity_poly.entity_id
_entity_poly.type
_entity_poly.pdbx_seq_one_letter_code
_entity_poly.pdbx_strand_id
1 'polypeptide(L)'
;MKRLAVLCCLVPTLAIPAQAADPPHRAVPVDVRTVVQGNKAFAFDLYARLRGKEGNLFYSPYSISTALVMSSAGARGETAAQMAQVLHFTLDSGRLHPAFAELIRTLNYNSHESAIRTIDSSIFLH
;
A
#
# COMPACT_ATOMS: atom_id res chain seq x y z
N MET A 1 18.44 -52.16 11.10
CA MET A 1 18.88 -51.91 12.49
C MET A 1 20.34 -51.47 12.47
N LYS A 2 20.64 -50.22 12.82
CA LYS A 2 21.85 -49.68 13.49
C LYS A 2 21.85 -48.15 13.33
N ARG A 3 21.58 -47.48 14.45
CA ARG A 3 21.71 -46.03 14.69
C ARG A 3 23.19 -45.71 14.98
N LEU A 4 23.52 -44.42 15.10
CA LEU A 4 24.85 -43.78 15.34
C LEU A 4 25.64 -43.49 14.04
N ALA A 5 26.24 -42.33 13.82
CA ALA A 5 26.66 -41.29 14.75
C ALA A 5 26.55 -39.90 14.11
N VAL A 6 26.07 -38.95 14.92
CA VAL A 6 26.18 -37.50 14.70
C VAL A 6 27.66 -37.15 14.76
N LEU A 7 28.27 -36.86 13.62
CA LEU A 7 29.61 -36.31 13.53
C LEU A 7 29.48 -34.81 13.26
N CYS A 8 29.65 -34.05 14.33
CA CYS A 8 29.69 -32.60 14.38
C CYS A 8 30.88 -32.09 13.54
N CYS A 9 30.62 -31.75 12.27
CA CYS A 9 31.58 -30.99 11.47
C CYS A 9 31.56 -29.53 11.93
N LEU A 10 32.52 -29.20 12.79
CA LEU A 10 33.00 -27.85 13.05
C LEU A 10 33.35 -27.15 11.72
N VAL A 11 32.42 -26.37 11.20
CA VAL A 11 32.73 -25.36 10.19
C VAL A 11 33.21 -24.13 10.96
N PRO A 12 34.45 -23.67 10.78
CA PRO A 12 34.88 -22.41 11.37
C PRO A 12 34.05 -21.30 10.74
N THR A 13 33.26 -20.63 11.57
CA THR A 13 32.50 -19.44 11.22
C THR A 13 33.48 -18.35 10.80
N LEU A 14 33.73 -18.27 9.49
CA LEU A 14 34.18 -17.05 8.85
C LEU A 14 33.17 -15.98 9.24
N ALA A 15 33.62 -15.03 10.07
CA ALA A 15 32.87 -13.86 10.43
C ALA A 15 32.53 -13.12 9.12
N ILE A 16 31.29 -13.29 8.65
CA ILE A 16 30.71 -12.40 7.66
C ILE A 16 30.78 -11.03 8.33
N PRO A 17 31.52 -10.04 7.79
CA PRO A 17 31.45 -8.69 8.32
C PRO A 17 29.98 -8.32 8.27
N ALA A 18 29.41 -8.01 9.44
CA ALA A 18 28.03 -7.61 9.58
C ALA A 18 27.75 -6.57 8.49
N GLN A 19 26.99 -6.98 7.47
CA GLN A 19 26.48 -6.09 6.44
C GLN A 19 25.86 -4.94 7.21
N ALA A 20 26.43 -3.74 7.05
CA ALA A 20 25.91 -2.54 7.68
C ALA A 20 24.41 -2.56 7.44
N ALA A 21 23.65 -2.73 8.52
CA ALA A 21 22.21 -2.90 8.45
C ALA A 21 21.68 -1.77 7.56
N ASP A 22 20.86 -2.14 6.57
CA ASP A 22 20.13 -1.15 5.78
C ASP A 22 19.60 -0.08 6.75
N PRO A 23 19.78 1.22 6.44
CA PRO A 23 19.24 2.27 7.30
C PRO A 23 17.78 1.91 7.56
N PRO A 24 17.30 1.99 8.81
CA PRO A 24 16.00 1.43 9.17
C PRO A 24 14.97 1.98 8.20
N HIS A 25 14.46 1.12 7.31
CA HIS A 25 13.28 1.44 6.52
C HIS A 25 12.26 1.83 7.57
N ARG A 26 11.93 3.13 7.64
CA ARG A 26 11.01 3.69 8.63
C ARG A 26 9.83 2.74 8.72
N ALA A 27 9.66 2.11 9.88
CA ALA A 27 8.67 1.06 10.04
C ALA A 27 7.31 1.61 9.57
N VAL A 28 6.82 1.09 8.44
CA VAL A 28 5.56 1.55 7.87
C VAL A 28 4.48 1.13 8.83
N PRO A 29 3.66 2.07 9.38
CA PRO A 29 2.62 1.74 10.32
C PRO A 29 1.70 0.65 9.76
N VAL A 30 1.23 -0.25 10.62
CA VAL A 30 0.34 -1.37 10.22
C VAL A 30 -0.87 -0.86 9.44
N ASP A 31 -1.41 0.30 9.83
CA ASP A 31 -2.56 0.91 9.17
C ASP A 31 -2.24 1.37 7.74
N VAL A 32 -1.03 1.88 7.49
CA VAL A 32 -0.57 2.24 6.15
C VAL A 32 -0.43 0.98 5.28
N ARG A 33 0.08 -0.12 5.85
CA ARG A 33 0.17 -1.40 5.14
C ARG A 33 -1.22 -1.91 4.75
N THR A 34 -2.19 -1.79 5.65
CA THR A 34 -3.59 -2.16 5.42
C THR A 34 -4.19 -1.34 4.27
N VAL A 35 -4.01 -0.01 4.29
CA VAL A 35 -4.44 0.87 3.19
C VAL A 35 -3.79 0.50 1.86
N VAL A 36 -2.49 0.17 1.85
CA VAL A 36 -1.79 -0.25 0.63
C VAL A 36 -2.38 -1.56 0.09
N GLN A 37 -2.71 -2.54 0.93
CA GLN A 37 -3.35 -3.77 0.46
C GLN A 37 -4.75 -3.52 -0.10
N GLY A 38 -5.56 -2.69 0.57
CA GLY A 38 -6.89 -2.30 0.06
C GLY A 38 -6.80 -1.61 -1.31
N ASN A 39 -5.88 -0.66 -1.46
CA ASN A 39 -5.66 0.04 -2.74
C ASN A 39 -5.17 -0.91 -3.85
N LYS A 40 -4.38 -1.94 -3.52
CA LYS A 40 -3.98 -2.98 -4.48
C LYS A 40 -5.18 -3.83 -4.92
N ALA A 41 -6.03 -4.26 -3.99
CA ALA A 41 -7.23 -5.03 -4.32
C ALA A 41 -8.17 -4.22 -5.22
N PHE A 42 -8.44 -2.97 -4.84
CA PHE A 42 -9.20 -2.03 -5.66
C PHE A 42 -8.59 -1.84 -7.05
N ALA A 43 -7.27 -1.72 -7.16
CA ALA A 43 -6.58 -1.58 -8.44
C ALA A 43 -6.83 -2.77 -9.39
N PHE A 44 -6.77 -4.00 -8.86
CA PHE A 44 -7.02 -5.21 -9.64
C PHE A 44 -8.50 -5.34 -10.02
N ASP A 45 -9.43 -5.01 -9.12
CA ASP A 45 -10.86 -5.02 -9.43
C ASP A 45 -11.21 -4.00 -10.52
N LEU A 46 -10.62 -2.81 -10.45
CA LEU A 46 -10.78 -1.79 -11.47
C LEU A 46 -10.15 -2.22 -12.80
N TYR A 47 -8.95 -2.82 -12.76
CA TYR A 47 -8.33 -3.39 -13.95
C TYR A 47 -9.25 -4.43 -14.61
N ALA A 48 -9.80 -5.33 -13.80
CA ALA A 48 -10.68 -6.41 -14.24
C ALA A 48 -11.90 -5.88 -15.01
N ARG A 49 -12.42 -4.72 -14.58
CA ARG A 49 -13.53 -4.02 -15.25
C ARG A 49 -13.12 -3.24 -16.50
N LEU A 50 -11.91 -2.70 -16.55
CA LEU A 50 -11.45 -1.82 -17.64
C LEU A 50 -10.77 -2.55 -18.81
N ARG A 51 -10.18 -3.73 -18.56
CA ARG A 51 -9.41 -4.52 -19.54
C ARG A 51 -10.19 -5.04 -20.76
N GLY A 52 -11.51 -4.86 -20.79
CA GLY A 52 -12.37 -5.33 -21.89
C GLY A 52 -12.39 -4.43 -23.13
N LYS A 53 -11.63 -3.33 -23.12
CA LYS A 53 -11.52 -2.40 -24.26
C LYS A 53 -10.24 -2.67 -25.04
N GLU A 54 -10.35 -2.68 -26.37
CA GLU A 54 -9.18 -2.73 -27.25
C GLU A 54 -8.35 -1.44 -27.11
N GLY A 55 -7.02 -1.57 -27.09
CA GLY A 55 -6.08 -0.46 -26.97
C GLY A 55 -5.29 -0.46 -25.65
N ASN A 56 -4.44 0.56 -25.49
CA ASN A 56 -3.60 0.72 -24.30
C ASN A 56 -4.43 1.27 -23.13
N LEU A 57 -4.43 0.55 -22.01
CA LEU A 57 -5.08 1.00 -20.77
C LEU A 57 -4.04 1.58 -19.81
N PHE A 58 -4.14 2.88 -19.54
CA PHE A 58 -3.31 3.58 -18.55
C PHE A 58 -4.21 4.30 -17.54
N TYR A 59 -4.04 4.00 -16.26
CA TYR A 59 -4.76 4.66 -15.17
C TYR A 59 -3.95 4.58 -13.87
N SER A 60 -4.27 5.44 -12.91
CA SER A 60 -3.65 5.46 -11.58
C SER A 60 -4.66 5.03 -10.51
N PRO A 61 -4.62 3.77 -10.05
CA PRO A 61 -5.52 3.28 -9.00
C PRO A 61 -5.45 4.12 -7.72
N TYR A 62 -4.24 4.56 -7.36
CA TYR A 62 -3.99 5.37 -6.18
C TYR A 62 -4.67 6.75 -6.24
N SER A 63 -4.60 7.44 -7.38
CA SER A 63 -5.25 8.74 -7.56
C SER A 63 -6.78 8.62 -7.46
N ILE A 64 -7.35 7.60 -8.12
CA ILE A 64 -8.78 7.31 -8.07
C ILE A 64 -9.22 6.97 -6.63
N SER A 65 -8.46 6.11 -5.94
CA SER A 65 -8.75 5.77 -4.55
C SER A 65 -8.69 7.01 -3.65
N THR A 66 -7.69 7.88 -3.81
CA THR A 66 -7.51 9.09 -2.99
C THR A 66 -8.68 10.07 -3.16
N ALA A 67 -9.10 10.31 -4.41
CA ALA A 67 -10.27 11.14 -4.68
C ALA A 67 -11.53 10.59 -3.99
N LEU A 68 -11.73 9.26 -4.06
CA LEU A 68 -12.89 8.60 -3.48
C LEU A 68 -12.83 8.50 -1.94
N VAL A 69 -11.65 8.44 -1.30
CA VAL A 69 -11.49 8.54 0.16
C VAL A 69 -12.07 9.85 0.66
N MET A 70 -11.69 10.96 0.04
CA MET A 70 -12.15 12.28 0.44
C MET A 70 -13.66 12.44 0.20
N SER A 71 -14.17 11.91 -0.90
CA SER A 71 -15.62 11.86 -1.13
C SER A 71 -16.35 10.97 -0.11
N SER A 72 -15.75 9.86 0.33
CA SER A 72 -16.33 8.99 1.35
C SER A 72 -16.43 9.65 2.72
N ALA A 73 -15.55 10.62 3.02
CA ALA A 73 -15.61 11.41 4.25
C ALA A 73 -16.88 12.29 4.31
N GLY A 74 -17.43 12.67 3.15
CA GLY A 74 -18.69 13.41 3.04
C GLY A 74 -19.94 12.54 2.93
N ALA A 75 -19.78 11.24 2.63
CA ALA A 75 -20.89 10.29 2.51
C ALA A 75 -21.41 9.87 3.89
N ARG A 76 -22.69 9.48 3.97
CA ARG A 76 -23.32 8.99 5.21
C ARG A 76 -24.16 7.74 4.95
N GLY A 77 -24.38 6.95 5.99
CA GLY A 77 -25.23 5.77 5.96
C GLY A 77 -24.78 4.74 4.92
N GLU A 78 -25.73 4.25 4.12
CA GLU A 78 -25.51 3.21 3.12
C GLU A 78 -24.46 3.59 2.07
N THR A 79 -24.44 4.85 1.63
CA THR A 79 -23.46 5.33 0.64
C THR A 79 -22.03 5.21 1.15
N ALA A 80 -21.80 5.53 2.42
CA ALA A 80 -20.47 5.41 3.02
C ALA A 80 -20.03 3.94 3.12
N ALA A 81 -20.96 3.04 3.46
CA ALA A 81 -20.70 1.60 3.55
C ALA A 81 -20.32 1.01 2.18
N GLN A 82 -21.07 1.35 1.13
CA GLN A 82 -20.79 0.90 -0.24
C GLN A 82 -19.45 1.42 -0.75
N MET A 83 -19.12 2.69 -0.47
CA MET A 83 -17.82 3.26 -0.82
C MET A 83 -16.67 2.55 -0.10
N ALA A 84 -16.81 2.29 1.20
CA ALA A 84 -15.80 1.56 1.96
C ALA A 84 -15.60 0.13 1.43
N GLN A 85 -16.68 -0.55 1.04
CA GLN A 85 -16.63 -1.89 0.46
C GLN A 85 -15.90 -1.90 -0.89
N VAL A 86 -16.25 -0.99 -1.80
CA VAL A 86 -15.62 -0.91 -3.14
C VAL A 86 -14.14 -0.57 -3.04
N LEU A 87 -13.76 0.30 -2.12
CA LEU A 87 -12.39 0.73 -1.92
C LEU A 87 -11.56 -0.24 -1.05
N HIS A 88 -12.16 -1.35 -0.62
CA HIS A 88 -11.55 -2.34 0.27
C HIS A 88 -11.00 -1.72 1.56
N PHE A 89 -11.73 -0.76 2.14
CA PHE A 89 -11.38 -0.15 3.42
C PHE A 89 -11.79 -1.06 4.56
N THR A 90 -10.79 -1.61 5.24
CA THR A 90 -10.97 -2.45 6.43
C THR A 90 -10.70 -1.68 7.73
N LEU A 91 -10.30 -0.42 7.64
CA LEU A 91 -10.09 0.48 8.77
C LEU A 91 -11.34 1.35 8.98
N ASP A 92 -11.64 1.67 10.23
CA ASP A 92 -12.64 2.69 10.56
C ASP A 92 -12.18 4.07 10.08
N SER A 93 -13.13 4.99 9.87
CA SER A 93 -12.86 6.33 9.36
C SER A 93 -11.85 7.11 10.22
N GLY A 94 -11.79 6.86 11.54
CA GLY A 94 -10.86 7.52 12.45
C GLY A 94 -9.39 7.14 12.20
N ARG A 95 -9.15 5.93 11.71
CA ARG A 95 -7.81 5.42 11.38
C ARG A 95 -7.48 5.46 9.89
N LEU A 96 -8.50 5.43 9.04
CA LEU A 96 -8.36 5.48 7.59
C LEU A 96 -7.70 6.78 7.12
N HIS A 97 -8.20 7.94 7.57
CA HIS A 97 -7.69 9.23 7.12
C HIS A 97 -6.23 9.49 7.55
N PRO A 98 -5.83 9.23 8.81
CA PRO A 98 -4.42 9.32 9.20
C PRO A 98 -3.51 8.36 8.43
N ALA A 99 -3.97 7.14 8.16
CA ALA A 99 -3.21 6.16 7.39
C ALA A 99 -3.00 6.59 5.93
N PHE A 100 -4.04 7.16 5.30
CA PHE A 100 -3.92 7.74 3.96
C PHE A 100 -3.01 8.97 3.94
N ALA A 101 -3.09 9.84 4.95
CA ALA A 101 -2.19 11.00 5.06
C ALA A 101 -0.72 10.57 5.17
N GLU A 102 -0.42 9.54 5.97
CA GLU A 102 0.94 9.01 6.08
C GLU A 102 1.41 8.31 4.80
N LEU A 103 0.51 7.63 4.09
CA LEU A 103 0.79 7.05 2.78
C LEU A 103 1.15 8.15 1.76
N ILE A 104 0.37 9.23 1.68
CA ILE A 104 0.64 10.38 0.82
C ILE A 104 2.00 10.99 1.16
N ARG A 105 2.29 11.17 2.45
CA ARG A 105 3.58 11.71 2.92
C ARG A 105 4.76 10.83 2.52
N THR A 106 4.61 9.51 2.64
CA THR A 106 5.63 8.54 2.26
C THR A 106 5.89 8.55 0.76
N LEU A 107 4.83 8.58 -0.05
CA LEU A 107 4.94 8.66 -1.51
C LEU A 107 5.64 9.96 -1.92
N ASN A 108 5.23 11.10 -1.38
CA ASN A 108 5.82 12.41 -1.69
C ASN A 108 7.30 12.51 -1.29
N TYR A 109 7.70 11.85 -0.18
CA TYR A 109 9.09 11.80 0.23
C TYR A 109 9.95 10.99 -0.77
N ASN A 110 9.43 9.85 -1.23
CA ASN A 110 10.12 8.99 -2.20
C ASN A 110 10.17 9.61 -3.61
N SER A 111 9.29 10.57 -3.91
CA SER A 111 9.26 11.30 -5.18
C SER A 111 10.46 12.22 -5.43
N HIS A 112 11.32 12.45 -4.43
CA HIS A 112 12.56 13.21 -4.62
C HIS A 112 13.65 12.40 -5.36
N GLU A 113 13.50 11.08 -5.47
CA GLU A 113 14.47 10.19 -6.15
C GLU A 113 13.90 9.54 -7.42
N SER A 114 12.60 9.70 -7.69
CA SER A 114 11.94 9.25 -8.91
C SER A 114 10.80 10.21 -9.20
N ALA A 115 10.68 10.70 -10.43
CA ALA A 115 9.80 11.80 -10.87
C ALA A 115 8.28 11.54 -10.77
N ILE A 116 7.78 11.02 -9.65
CA ILE A 116 6.35 10.86 -9.34
C ILE A 116 5.93 12.05 -8.49
N ARG A 117 5.88 13.26 -9.07
CA ARG A 117 5.20 14.38 -8.41
C ARG A 117 3.71 14.05 -8.34
N THR A 118 3.18 14.11 -7.13
CA THR A 118 1.80 13.86 -6.72
C THR A 118 0.81 14.34 -7.78
N ILE A 119 0.07 13.40 -8.38
CA ILE A 119 -0.99 13.69 -9.33
C ILE A 119 -2.11 14.37 -8.54
N ASP A 120 -2.28 15.66 -8.83
CA ASP A 120 -3.25 16.62 -8.29
C ASP A 120 -4.61 15.97 -7.92
N SER A 121 -4.85 15.75 -6.63
CA SER A 121 -6.17 15.40 -6.11
C SER A 121 -6.89 16.66 -5.67
N SER A 122 -7.26 17.51 -6.64
CA SER A 122 -8.06 18.73 -6.41
C SER A 122 -9.55 18.36 -6.46
N ILE A 123 -10.22 18.32 -5.30
CA ILE A 123 -11.69 18.28 -5.21
C ILE A 123 -12.18 19.73 -5.19
N PHE A 124 -12.83 20.16 -6.27
CA PHE A 124 -13.53 21.44 -6.31
C PHE A 124 -14.89 21.28 -5.62
N LEU A 125 -15.07 21.92 -4.48
CA LEU A 125 -16.39 22.16 -3.88
C LEU A 125 -16.94 23.45 -4.47
N HIS A 126 -18.17 23.40 -4.99
CA HIS A 126 -18.92 24.57 -5.47
C HIS A 126 -19.69 25.23 -4.31
#